data_AF-A0A7R9P1B1-F1
#
_entry.id   AF-A0A7R9P1B1-F1
#
_cell.length_a   1.000
_cell.length_b   1.000
_cell.length_c   1.000
_cell.angle_alpha   90.00
_cell.angle_beta   90.00
_cell.angle_gamma   90.00
#
_symmetry.space_group_name_H-M   'P 1'
#
loop_
_entity.id
_entity.type
_entity.pdbx_description
1 polymer ?
#
loop_
_entity_poly.entity_id
_entity_poly.type
_entity_poly.pdbx_seq_one_letter_code
_entity_poly.pdbx_strand_id
1 'polypeptide(L)'
;MGSLEEHVSAGVKKRRAFLDMLMETVQDGDLLTDDELREEVDTFMFEGHDTTSSGISFTLSSLALNQEVQDTAAKELKAIFGDSDRDATFRDIQEMKYLEMVIKEAQRLFPSVPMYVRNLNEDVKVETLLFSRNPEKFDPERFSSENSQGRHPYQYVPFSAGPRNCI
;
A
#
# COMPACT_ATOMS: atom_id res chain seq x y z
N MET A 1 -39.90 -0.96 17.52
CA MET A 1 -40.01 0.37 18.17
C MET A 1 -38.91 0.46 19.20
N GLY A 2 -37.75 0.97 18.78
CA GLY A 2 -36.55 1.14 19.59
C GLY A 2 -35.71 2.17 18.86
N SER A 3 -35.90 3.44 19.19
CA SER A 3 -35.22 4.58 18.58
C SER A 3 -33.75 4.54 18.98
N LEU A 4 -32.86 4.40 18.01
CA LEU A 4 -31.47 4.80 18.17
C LEU A 4 -31.46 6.34 18.19
N GLU A 5 -31.17 6.89 19.35
CA GLU A 5 -31.10 8.32 19.61
C GLU A 5 -30.00 8.96 18.74
N GLU A 6 -30.43 9.93 17.91
CA GLU A 6 -29.55 10.92 17.29
C GLU A 6 -28.94 11.81 18.37
N HIS A 7 -27.66 11.57 18.67
CA HIS A 7 -26.79 12.62 19.20
C HIS A 7 -25.92 13.15 18.07
N VAL A 8 -26.52 14.00 17.22
CA VAL A 8 -25.80 14.80 16.23
C VAL A 8 -25.19 16.01 16.95
N SER A 9 -23.90 15.92 17.25
CA SER A 9 -23.06 17.08 17.54
C SER A 9 -22.88 17.88 16.24
N ALA A 10 -23.42 19.09 16.21
CA ALA A 10 -23.36 20.01 15.09
C ALA A 10 -21.90 20.35 14.72
N GLY A 11 -21.51 20.06 13.48
CA GLY A 11 -20.33 20.65 12.83
C GLY A 11 -19.23 19.69 12.37
N VAL A 12 -19.23 18.42 12.76
CA VAL A 12 -18.25 17.43 12.27
C VAL A 12 -18.91 16.57 11.20
N LYS A 13 -18.53 16.76 9.93
CA LYS A 13 -18.98 15.89 8.82
C LYS A 13 -18.57 14.45 9.19
N LYS A 14 -19.55 13.57 9.43
CA LYS A 14 -19.30 12.17 9.83
C LYS A 14 -18.39 11.54 8.77
N ARG A 15 -17.21 11.06 9.18
CA ARG A 15 -16.27 10.39 8.30
C ARG A 15 -16.94 9.08 7.88
N ARG A 16 -17.39 9.00 6.63
CA ARG A 16 -18.09 7.83 6.10
C ARG A 16 -17.08 6.71 5.89
N ALA A 17 -17.39 5.52 6.37
CA ALA A 17 -16.65 4.33 6.00
C ALA A 17 -17.00 3.94 4.55
N PHE A 18 -16.13 3.18 3.90
CA PHE A 18 -16.38 2.69 2.54
C PHE A 18 -17.67 1.87 2.45
N LEU A 19 -17.91 1.01 3.44
CA LEU A 19 -19.14 0.23 3.55
C LEU A 19 -20.39 1.12 3.65
N ASP A 20 -20.32 2.25 4.37
CA ASP A 20 -21.45 3.19 4.47
C ASP A 20 -21.81 3.75 3.08
N MET A 21 -20.80 4.02 2.23
CA MET A 21 -21.02 4.50 0.87
C MET A 21 -21.64 3.43 -0.03
N LEU A 22 -21.20 2.17 0.09
CA LEU A 22 -21.77 1.06 -0.67
C LEU A 22 -23.24 0.77 -0.27
N MET A 23 -23.55 0.85 1.01
CA MET A 23 -24.93 0.67 1.51
C MET A 23 -25.88 1.76 0.99
N GLU A 24 -25.42 3.02 0.89
CA GLU A 24 -26.22 4.12 0.32
C GLU A 24 -26.52 3.87 -1.17
N THR A 25 -25.56 3.35 -1.95
CA THR A 25 -25.78 3.03 -3.37
C THR A 25 -26.78 1.90 -3.62
N VAL A 26 -26.96 0.99 -2.66
CA VAL A 26 -28.01 -0.04 -2.71
C VAL A 26 -29.39 0.57 -2.40
N GLN A 27 -29.45 1.53 -1.46
CA GLN A 27 -30.70 2.17 -1.04
C GLN A 27 -31.26 3.16 -2.08
N ASP A 28 -30.39 3.82 -2.84
CA ASP A 28 -30.78 4.74 -3.93
C ASP A 28 -31.26 4.00 -5.21
N GLY A 29 -31.17 2.67 -5.22
CA GLY A 29 -32.12 1.82 -5.94
C GLY A 29 -31.77 1.34 -7.34
N ASP A 30 -30.51 1.27 -7.80
CA ASP A 30 -30.26 0.80 -9.18
C ASP A 30 -28.88 0.16 -9.51
N LEU A 31 -28.02 -0.17 -8.54
CA LEU A 31 -26.63 -0.57 -8.88
C LEU A 31 -26.13 -1.93 -8.35
N LEU A 32 -26.55 -2.37 -7.16
CA LEU A 32 -26.07 -3.64 -6.57
C LEU A 32 -27.18 -4.29 -5.75
N THR A 33 -27.31 -5.61 -5.88
CA THR A 33 -28.08 -6.47 -4.99
C THR A 33 -27.33 -6.70 -3.68
N ASP A 34 -28.01 -7.19 -2.63
CA ASP A 34 -27.36 -7.54 -1.35
C ASP A 34 -26.25 -8.60 -1.53
N ASP A 35 -26.43 -9.54 -2.46
CA ASP A 35 -25.43 -10.57 -2.77
C ASP A 35 -24.21 -9.96 -3.49
N GLU A 36 -24.42 -9.11 -4.50
CA GLU A 36 -23.33 -8.40 -5.19
C GLU A 36 -22.57 -7.47 -4.24
N LEU A 37 -23.28 -6.78 -3.34
CA LEU A 37 -22.66 -5.97 -2.29
C LEU A 37 -21.74 -6.81 -1.39
N ARG A 38 -22.21 -7.99 -0.99
CA ARG A 38 -21.41 -8.90 -0.17
C ARG A 38 -20.16 -9.35 -0.91
N GLU A 39 -20.29 -9.73 -2.18
CA GLU A 39 -19.16 -10.13 -3.02
C GLU A 39 -18.12 -9.01 -3.18
N GLU A 40 -18.55 -7.77 -3.38
CA GLU A 40 -17.67 -6.61 -3.42
C GLU A 40 -16.94 -6.42 -2.08
N VAL A 41 -17.66 -6.45 -0.95
CA VAL A 41 -17.06 -6.32 0.39
C VAL A 41 -16.05 -7.44 0.65
N ASP A 42 -16.38 -8.68 0.32
CA ASP A 42 -15.49 -9.83 0.48
C ASP A 42 -14.21 -9.64 -0.38
N THR A 43 -14.35 -9.11 -1.60
CA THR A 43 -13.22 -8.79 -2.50
C THR A 43 -12.30 -7.73 -1.88
N PHE A 44 -12.83 -6.59 -1.43
CA PHE A 44 -12.02 -5.52 -0.81
C PHE A 44 -11.29 -5.99 0.44
N MET A 45 -11.96 -6.79 1.28
CA MET A 45 -11.36 -7.32 2.51
C MET A 45 -10.23 -8.30 2.18
N PHE A 46 -10.42 -9.18 1.21
CA PHE A 46 -9.41 -10.15 0.79
C PHE A 46 -8.18 -9.48 0.16
N GLU A 47 -8.40 -8.61 -0.84
CA GLU A 47 -7.33 -7.92 -1.56
C GLU A 47 -6.51 -7.02 -0.64
N GLY A 48 -7.17 -6.32 0.29
CA GLY A 48 -6.50 -5.45 1.27
C GLY A 48 -5.74 -6.22 2.35
N HIS A 49 -6.21 -7.40 2.75
CA HIS A 49 -5.63 -8.16 3.85
C HIS A 49 -4.35 -8.91 3.45
N ASP A 50 -4.44 -9.80 2.47
CA ASP A 50 -3.35 -10.75 2.18
C ASP A 50 -2.11 -10.04 1.62
N THR A 51 -2.33 -9.04 0.76
CA THR A 51 -1.25 -8.26 0.16
C THR A 51 -0.52 -7.40 1.20
N THR A 52 -1.27 -6.76 2.10
CA THR A 52 -0.72 -5.92 3.18
C THR A 52 0.00 -6.78 4.21
N SER A 53 -0.61 -7.87 4.68
CA SER A 53 0.00 -8.80 5.64
C SER A 53 1.33 -9.36 5.12
N SER A 54 1.37 -9.76 3.84
CA SER A 54 2.59 -10.22 3.18
C SER A 54 3.64 -9.11 3.10
N GLY A 55 3.24 -7.90 2.70
CA GLY A 55 4.14 -6.75 2.59
C GLY A 55 4.77 -6.37 3.94
N ILE A 56 3.99 -6.37 5.02
CA ILE A 56 4.47 -6.14 6.39
C ILE A 56 5.43 -7.26 6.79
N SER A 57 5.04 -8.52 6.57
CA SER A 57 5.85 -9.69 6.96
C SER A 57 7.21 -9.70 6.26
N PHE A 58 7.27 -9.40 4.96
CA PHE A 58 8.52 -9.33 4.22
C PHE A 58 9.38 -8.14 4.63
N THR A 59 8.76 -7.00 4.94
CA THR A 59 9.47 -5.82 5.45
C THR A 59 10.12 -6.12 6.80
N LEU A 60 9.36 -6.69 7.75
CA LEU A 60 9.87 -7.07 9.07
C LEU A 60 10.96 -8.14 8.96
N SER A 61 10.78 -9.13 8.09
CA SER A 61 11.80 -10.17 7.85
C SER A 61 13.08 -9.57 7.28
N SER A 62 12.95 -8.63 6.34
CA SER A 62 14.09 -7.94 5.74
C SER A 62 14.84 -7.08 6.76
N LEU A 63 14.13 -6.39 7.65
CA LEU A 63 14.74 -5.66 8.77
C LEU A 63 15.49 -6.60 9.72
N ALA A 64 14.89 -7.73 10.09
CA ALA A 64 15.51 -8.72 10.97
C ALA A 64 16.79 -9.34 10.39
N LEU A 65 16.89 -9.42 9.07
CA LEU A 65 18.07 -9.93 8.36
C LEU A 65 19.13 -8.85 8.08
N ASN A 66 18.83 -7.56 8.28
CA ASN A 66 19.70 -6.43 7.93
C ASN A 66 19.79 -5.43 9.09
N GLN A 67 20.61 -5.75 10.11
CA GLN A 67 20.70 -4.98 11.34
C GLN A 67 21.06 -3.49 11.12
N GLU A 68 21.96 -3.19 10.19
CA GLU A 68 22.35 -1.79 9.90
C GLU A 68 21.17 -0.96 9.35
N VAL A 69 20.31 -1.59 8.53
CA VAL A 69 19.10 -0.96 8.01
C VAL A 69 18.09 -0.78 9.15
N GLN A 70 17.92 -1.79 10.00
CA GLN A 70 17.03 -1.72 11.14
C GLN A 70 17.44 -0.60 12.11
N ASP A 71 18.72 -0.48 12.43
CA ASP A 71 19.24 0.55 13.31
C ASP A 71 19.04 1.95 12.72
N THR A 72 19.15 2.08 11.40
CA THR A 72 18.91 3.35 10.69
C THR A 72 17.43 3.74 10.72
N ALA A 73 16.53 2.79 10.45
CA ALA A 73 15.09 3.02 10.58
C ALA A 73 14.68 3.34 12.03
N ALA A 74 15.27 2.65 13.02
CA ALA A 74 15.01 2.93 14.43
C ALA A 74 15.51 4.32 14.85
N LYS A 75 16.65 4.79 14.33
CA LYS A 75 17.13 6.17 14.54
C LYS A 75 16.18 7.21 13.96
N GLU A 76 15.64 6.96 12.76
CA GLU A 76 14.60 7.83 12.16
C GLU A 76 13.38 7.92 13.06
N LEU A 77 12.83 6.78 13.50
CA LEU A 77 11.66 6.76 14.39
C LEU A 77 11.96 7.45 15.73
N LYS A 78 13.15 7.23 16.30
CA LYS A 78 13.56 7.94 17.52
C LYS A 78 13.70 9.45 17.31
N ALA A 79 14.11 9.91 16.13
CA ALA A 79 14.15 11.33 15.82
C ALA A 79 12.75 11.96 15.71
N ILE A 80 11.76 11.20 15.22
CA ILE A 80 10.37 11.65 15.07
C ILE A 80 9.63 11.65 16.42
N PHE A 81 9.77 10.60 17.21
CA PHE A 81 8.98 10.40 18.43
C PHE A 81 9.73 10.75 19.72
N GLY A 82 11.06 10.74 19.72
CA GLY A 82 11.86 10.93 20.93
C GLY A 82 11.52 9.89 21.99
N ASP A 83 11.18 10.35 23.18
CA ASP A 83 10.71 9.53 24.31
C ASP A 83 9.18 9.63 24.49
N SER A 84 8.44 10.06 23.46
CA SER A 84 6.98 10.22 23.52
C SER A 84 6.25 8.91 23.23
N ASP A 85 5.29 8.56 24.10
CA ASP A 85 4.36 7.43 23.91
C ASP A 85 3.07 7.83 23.18
N ARG A 86 3.07 8.95 22.44
CA ARG A 86 1.88 9.39 21.69
C ARG A 86 1.63 8.50 20.48
N ASP A 87 0.37 8.47 20.03
CA ASP A 87 0.01 7.82 18.77
C ASP A 87 0.66 8.51 17.56
N ALA A 88 0.93 7.71 16.53
CA ALA A 88 1.40 8.19 15.24
C ALA A 88 0.30 8.99 14.53
N THR A 89 0.68 10.13 13.95
CA THR A 89 -0.18 11.00 13.17
C THR A 89 0.17 10.90 11.68
N PHE A 90 -0.74 11.37 10.83
CA PHE A 90 -0.48 11.42 9.39
C PHE A 90 0.77 12.24 9.02
N ARG A 91 1.08 13.29 9.81
CA ARG A 91 2.28 14.10 9.60
C ARG A 91 3.56 13.30 9.87
N ASP A 92 3.55 12.42 10.85
CA ASP A 92 4.71 11.59 11.18
C ASP A 92 5.05 10.63 10.04
N ILE A 93 4.02 10.05 9.40
CA ILE A 93 4.17 9.16 8.25
C ILE A 93 4.93 9.86 7.12
N GLN A 94 4.68 11.16 6.88
CA GLN A 94 5.39 11.94 5.85
C GLN A 94 6.87 12.16 6.17
N GLU A 95 7.28 12.02 7.44
CA GLU A 95 8.67 12.13 7.88
C GLU A 95 9.40 10.78 7.94
N MET A 96 8.69 9.65 7.84
CA MET A 96 9.23 8.28 7.81
C MET A 96 9.86 7.92 6.46
N LYS A 97 10.75 8.77 5.95
CA LYS A 97 11.29 8.71 4.59
C LYS A 97 12.17 7.48 4.38
N TYR A 98 13.02 7.15 5.33
CA TYR A 98 13.88 5.97 5.28
C TYR A 98 13.06 4.69 5.43
N LEU A 99 12.12 4.65 6.38
CA LEU A 99 11.22 3.51 6.52
C LEU A 99 10.39 3.27 5.24
N GLU A 100 9.94 4.32 4.55
CA GLU A 100 9.29 4.20 3.24
C GLU A 100 10.23 3.54 2.20
N MET A 101 11.51 3.92 2.17
CA MET A 101 12.49 3.28 1.30
C MET A 101 12.71 1.80 1.64
N VAL A 102 12.70 1.44 2.92
CA VAL A 102 12.78 0.04 3.37
C VAL A 102 11.58 -0.76 2.88
N ILE A 103 10.37 -0.23 3.02
CA ILE A 103 9.14 -0.89 2.53
C ILE A 103 9.23 -1.08 1.00
N LYS A 104 9.67 -0.07 0.26
CA LYS A 104 9.83 -0.16 -1.19
C LYS A 104 10.87 -1.21 -1.61
N GLU A 105 11.98 -1.31 -0.88
CA GLU A 105 13.01 -2.31 -1.16
C GLU A 105 12.54 -3.73 -0.82
N ALA A 106 11.76 -3.89 0.25
CA ALA A 106 11.10 -5.16 0.56
C ALA A 106 10.13 -5.57 -0.56
N GLN A 107 9.30 -4.65 -1.05
CA GLN A 107 8.40 -4.91 -2.18
C GLN A 107 9.13 -5.16 -3.50
N ARG A 108 10.32 -4.60 -3.70
CA ARG A 108 11.15 -4.86 -4.89
C ARG A 108 11.65 -6.31 -4.92
N LEU A 109 12.08 -6.83 -3.79
CA LEU A 109 12.64 -8.18 -3.66
C LEU A 109 11.57 -9.25 -3.45
N PHE A 110 10.55 -8.91 -2.65
CA PHE A 110 9.48 -9.79 -2.21
C PHE A 110 8.12 -9.12 -2.45
N PRO A 111 7.72 -8.92 -3.72
CA PRO A 111 6.42 -8.34 -4.03
C PRO A 111 5.31 -9.28 -3.56
N SER A 112 4.29 -8.73 -2.87
CA SER A 112 3.11 -9.50 -2.46
C SER A 112 2.38 -10.13 -3.65
N VAL A 113 2.44 -9.49 -4.82
CA VAL A 113 1.91 -9.99 -6.09
C VAL A 113 3.06 -10.09 -7.11
N PRO A 114 3.65 -11.28 -7.31
CA PRO A 114 4.88 -11.43 -8.09
C PRO A 114 4.67 -11.45 -9.61
N MET A 115 3.43 -11.60 -10.10
CA MET A 115 3.14 -11.73 -11.53
C MET A 115 1.87 -11.00 -11.93
N TYR A 116 1.92 -10.36 -13.09
CA TYR A 116 0.76 -9.76 -13.75
C TYR A 116 0.55 -10.45 -15.10
N VAL A 117 -0.61 -11.09 -15.28
CA VAL A 117 -0.89 -11.88 -16.49
C VAL A 117 -1.91 -11.15 -17.38
N ARG A 118 -1.73 -11.25 -18.70
CA ARG A 118 -2.64 -10.75 -19.73
C ARG A 118 -2.75 -11.77 -20.86
N ASN A 119 -3.95 -11.88 -21.44
CA ASN A 119 -4.15 -12.60 -22.69
C ASN A 119 -4.04 -11.61 -23.86
N LEU A 120 -3.21 -11.93 -24.85
CA LEU A 120 -3.05 -11.11 -26.06
C LEU A 120 -4.13 -11.50 -27.07
N ASN A 121 -4.85 -10.51 -27.59
CA ASN A 121 -5.83 -10.70 -28.65
C ASN A 121 -5.26 -10.36 -30.04
N GLU A 122 -4.06 -9.79 -30.09
CA GLU A 122 -3.34 -9.38 -31.29
C GLU A 122 -1.82 -9.41 -31.06
N ASP A 123 -1.05 -9.35 -32.14
CA ASP A 123 0.42 -9.35 -32.07
C ASP A 123 0.94 -8.05 -31.47
N VAL A 124 1.80 -8.16 -30.45
CA VAL A 124 2.41 -7.02 -29.76
C VAL A 124 3.94 -7.10 -29.85
N LYS A 125 4.58 -5.98 -30.21
CA LYS A 125 6.04 -5.84 -30.15
C LYS A 125 6.45 -5.46 -28.73
N VAL A 126 7.34 -6.25 -28.12
CA VAL A 126 7.86 -6.01 -26.77
C VAL A 126 9.29 -5.50 -26.86
N GLU A 127 9.60 -4.42 -26.15
CA GLU A 127 10.97 -3.93 -25.96
C GLU A 127 11.59 -4.54 -24.71
N THR A 128 12.91 -4.80 -24.74
CA THR A 128 13.62 -5.38 -23.59
C THR A 128 14.07 -4.29 -22.63
N LEU A 129 13.72 -4.42 -21.35
CA LEU A 129 14.21 -3.54 -20.29
C LEU A 129 15.47 -4.13 -19.62
N LEU A 130 16.39 -3.26 -19.21
CA LEU A 130 17.59 -3.64 -18.47
C LEU A 130 17.30 -3.70 -16.96
N PHE A 131 17.75 -4.79 -16.32
CA PHE A 131 17.64 -5.01 -14.88
C PHE A 131 18.73 -4.26 -14.09
N SER A 132 18.41 -3.89 -12.85
CA SER A 132 19.33 -3.16 -11.96
C SER A 132 20.59 -3.96 -11.60
N ARG A 133 21.70 -3.26 -11.35
CA ARG A 133 22.94 -3.87 -10.83
C ARG A 133 22.72 -4.43 -9.42
N ASN A 134 23.24 -5.63 -9.16
CA ASN A 134 23.12 -6.39 -7.91
C ASN A 134 21.67 -6.56 -7.43
N PRO A 135 20.79 -7.21 -8.21
CA PRO A 135 19.35 -7.23 -7.94
C PRO A 135 18.98 -7.92 -6.62
N GLU A 136 19.81 -8.84 -6.12
CA GLU A 136 19.54 -9.62 -4.90
C GLU A 136 19.88 -8.88 -3.60
N LYS A 137 20.65 -7.78 -3.67
CA LYS A 137 21.05 -7.04 -2.47
C LYS A 137 19.88 -6.17 -2.00
N PHE A 138 19.47 -6.36 -0.74
CA PHE A 138 18.57 -5.47 -0.01
C PHE A 138 19.27 -4.14 0.28
N ASP A 139 18.88 -3.09 -0.43
CA ASP A 139 19.49 -1.77 -0.37
C ASP A 139 18.44 -0.64 -0.47
N PRO A 140 17.91 -0.15 0.66
CA PRO A 140 16.90 0.92 0.69
C PRO A 140 17.34 2.19 -0.03
N GLU A 141 18.64 2.51 -0.04
CA GLU A 141 19.18 3.70 -0.69
C GLU A 141 18.95 3.71 -2.20
N ARG A 142 18.59 2.58 -2.82
CA ARG A 142 18.09 2.58 -4.20
C ARG A 142 16.94 3.56 -4.38
N PHE A 143 16.06 3.70 -3.40
CA PHE A 143 14.91 4.58 -3.46
C PHE A 143 15.17 6.00 -2.99
N SER A 144 16.43 6.36 -2.73
CA SER A 144 16.80 7.74 -2.44
C SER A 144 16.46 8.64 -3.62
N SER A 145 16.26 9.94 -3.35
CA SER A 145 15.94 10.92 -4.39
C SER A 145 17.03 10.99 -5.47
N GLU A 146 18.30 10.82 -5.08
CA GLU A 146 19.46 10.76 -5.97
C GLU A 146 19.46 9.50 -6.83
N ASN A 147 19.31 8.32 -6.22
CA ASN A 147 19.39 7.03 -6.91
C ASN A 147 18.13 6.68 -7.72
N SER A 148 17.05 7.44 -7.52
CA SER A 148 15.82 7.33 -8.31
C SER A 148 15.82 8.25 -9.53
N GLN A 149 16.78 9.17 -9.67
CA GLN A 149 16.85 10.04 -10.84
C GLN A 149 17.08 9.24 -12.12
N GLY A 150 16.25 9.50 -13.15
CA GLY A 150 16.35 8.82 -14.44
C GLY A 150 15.89 7.36 -14.42
N ARG A 151 15.30 6.86 -13.32
CA ARG A 151 14.70 5.52 -13.29
C ARG A 151 13.57 5.43 -14.31
N HIS A 152 13.54 4.34 -15.07
CA HIS A 152 12.46 4.11 -16.01
C HIS A 152 11.14 3.85 -15.25
N PRO A 153 9.99 4.39 -15.69
CA PRO A 153 8.72 4.26 -14.97
C PRO A 153 8.30 2.82 -14.67
N TYR A 154 8.69 1.87 -15.52
CA TYR A 154 8.36 0.45 -15.38
C TYR A 154 9.43 -0.41 -14.69
N GLN A 155 10.49 0.18 -14.14
CA GLN A 155 11.52 -0.56 -13.37
C GLN A 155 11.08 -0.90 -11.94
N TYR A 156 10.04 -0.24 -11.42
CA TYR A 156 9.50 -0.52 -10.10
C TYR A 156 7.98 -0.35 -10.13
N VAL A 157 7.26 -1.47 -10.22
CA VAL A 157 5.79 -1.51 -10.39
C VAL A 157 5.14 -2.49 -9.38
N PRO A 158 5.39 -2.34 -8.06
CA PRO A 158 4.82 -3.25 -7.04
C PRO A 158 3.28 -3.22 -6.99
N PHE A 159 2.69 -2.14 -7.51
CA PHE A 159 1.25 -1.90 -7.57
C PHE A 159 0.73 -1.91 -9.02
N SER A 160 1.42 -2.60 -9.93
CA SER A 160 1.14 -2.58 -11.37
C SER A 160 1.24 -1.16 -11.96
N ALA A 161 0.83 -0.99 -13.22
CA ALA A 161 0.80 0.28 -13.93
C ALA A 161 -0.32 0.28 -14.98
N GLY A 162 -0.72 1.47 -15.44
CA GLY A 162 -1.76 1.65 -16.45
C GLY A 162 -3.18 1.44 -15.91
N PRO A 163 -4.17 1.03 -16.73
CA PRO A 163 -5.59 1.04 -16.38
C PRO A 163 -6.02 -0.03 -15.35
N ARG A 164 -5.09 -0.88 -14.91
CA ARG A 164 -5.31 -1.96 -13.94
C ARG A 164 -4.22 -1.91 -12.86
N ASN A 165 -3.86 -0.72 -12.41
CA ASN A 165 -3.03 -0.51 -11.23
C ASN A 165 -3.88 -0.62 -9.95
N CYS A 166 -3.21 -0.77 -8.81
CA CYS A 166 -3.86 -0.73 -7.50
C CYS A 166 -4.59 0.61 -7.29
N ILE A 167 -5.72 0.58 -6.58
CA ILE A 167 -6.59 1.73 -6.26
C ILE A 167 -6.34 2.27 -4.85
#